data_AF-A0A7S3F7T4-F1
#
_entry.id   AF-A0A7S3F7T4-F1
#
_cell.length_a   1.000
_cell.length_b   1.000
_cell.length_c   1.000
_cell.angle_alpha   90.00
_cell.angle_beta   90.00
_cell.angle_gamma   90.00
#
_symmetry.space_group_name_H-M   'P 1'
#
loop_
_entity.id
_entity.type
_entity.pdbx_description
1 polymer ?
#
loop_
_entity_poly.entity_id
_entity_poly.type
_entity_poly.pdbx_seq_one_letter_code
_entity_poly.pdbx_strand_id
1 'polypeptide(L)'
;QPSDPYERALSAALASRSRHLRRDSEGAVVVAVCVSVTTRKLRPSRLEQLSLFTIMLPSMLKTLSHINTPPPPATGGRKVEIWVYVGYDAGDPFFDRPGREQEVEGWIQRHLVEPLRAAGTDLQFVLLRFQNHVGKPGPAFNFLTRAAFDDGAEYLCRVNDDTKFITHAWPVDSIGLLKGFNPSNVGVVGPVCHEGNTKILTHDFVHRTHLEIFDFYYPPVFTDWWMDDWITKVYDERMRRGPWLVKHYVNVHGTRYVIDYTREKFLAPELRQGRRRLKRYLSELCKQDKCSSTV
;
A
#
# COMPACT_ATOMS: atom_id res chain seq x y z
N GLN A 1 3.38 22.01 15.96
CA GLN A 1 4.21 21.87 14.74
C GLN A 1 5.03 20.60 14.86
N PRO A 2 5.27 19.84 13.78
CA PRO A 2 5.98 18.56 13.85
C PRO A 2 7.42 18.77 14.32
N SER A 3 7.84 18.06 15.37
CA SER A 3 9.19 18.20 15.94
C SER A 3 10.26 17.50 15.10
N ASP A 4 9.91 16.45 14.37
CA ASP A 4 10.83 15.66 13.54
C ASP A 4 11.01 16.30 12.14
N PRO A 5 12.26 16.52 11.65
CA PRO A 5 12.53 16.91 10.27
C PRO A 5 11.83 16.03 9.21
N TYR A 6 11.73 14.71 9.45
CA TYR A 6 11.06 13.80 8.53
C TYR A 6 9.56 14.09 8.43
N GLU A 7 8.89 14.28 9.57
CA GLU A 7 7.46 14.65 9.61
C GLU A 7 7.20 15.94 8.86
N ARG A 8 8.04 16.98 9.08
CA ARG A 8 7.89 18.25 8.37
C ARG A 8 8.02 18.08 6.86
N ALA A 9 9.01 17.32 6.41
CA ALA A 9 9.22 17.05 4.99
C ALA A 9 8.05 16.27 4.38
N LEU A 10 7.56 15.24 5.08
CA LEU A 10 6.41 14.44 4.65
C LEU A 10 5.13 15.30 4.60
N SER A 11 4.83 16.07 5.64
CA SER A 11 3.68 16.97 5.68
C SER A 11 3.74 18.04 4.58
N ALA A 12 4.91 18.63 4.35
CA ALA A 12 5.09 19.59 3.26
C ALA A 12 4.86 18.95 1.89
N ALA A 13 5.38 17.75 1.66
CA ALA A 13 5.16 17.00 0.43
C ALA A 13 3.67 16.70 0.21
N LEU A 14 2.96 16.24 1.24
CA LEU A 14 1.52 15.96 1.19
C LEU A 14 0.69 17.22 0.92
N ALA A 15 1.02 18.34 1.57
CA ALA A 15 0.34 19.62 1.38
C ALA A 15 0.58 20.22 -0.02
N SER A 16 1.74 19.92 -0.64
CA SER A 16 2.08 20.38 -1.98
C SER A 16 1.46 19.55 -3.11
N ARG A 17 0.81 18.44 -2.77
CA ARG A 17 0.20 17.54 -3.75
C ARG A 17 -0.97 18.25 -4.44
N SER A 18 -0.95 18.25 -5.77
CA SER A 18 -2.02 18.85 -6.59
C SER A 18 -3.13 17.87 -6.97
N ARG A 19 -2.90 16.56 -6.78
CA ARG A 19 -3.79 15.49 -7.24
C ARG A 19 -4.27 14.64 -6.07
N HIS A 20 -5.59 14.52 -5.96
CA HIS A 20 -6.28 13.78 -4.91
C HIS A 20 -7.29 12.83 -5.53
N LEU A 21 -7.45 11.65 -4.94
CA LEU A 21 -8.57 10.79 -5.24
C LEU A 21 -9.71 11.09 -4.27
N ARG A 22 -10.94 10.83 -4.70
CA ARG A 22 -12.15 11.02 -3.90
C ARG A 22 -13.13 9.92 -4.29
N ARG A 23 -13.96 9.48 -3.36
CA ARG A 23 -14.90 8.38 -3.64
C ARG A 23 -15.80 8.73 -4.80
N ASP A 24 -15.89 7.83 -5.78
CA ASP A 24 -16.83 7.96 -6.89
C ASP A 24 -18.25 7.60 -6.43
N SER A 25 -18.36 6.66 -5.48
CA SER A 25 -19.64 6.17 -4.95
C SER A 25 -19.74 6.36 -3.45
N GLU A 26 -20.84 6.99 -3.02
CA GLU A 26 -21.18 7.10 -1.60
C GLU A 26 -21.39 5.69 -1.00
N GLY A 27 -20.69 5.40 0.10
CA GLY A 27 -20.76 4.11 0.78
C GLY A 27 -19.82 3.02 0.27
N ALA A 28 -19.08 3.21 -0.83
CA ALA A 28 -18.09 2.21 -1.26
C ALA A 28 -16.96 2.01 -0.24
N VAL A 29 -16.47 0.77 -0.12
CA VAL A 29 -15.24 0.45 0.61
C VAL A 29 -14.06 0.73 -0.30
N VAL A 30 -13.20 1.67 0.10
CA VAL A 30 -12.02 2.03 -0.69
C VAL A 30 -10.81 1.21 -0.26
N VAL A 31 -10.17 0.56 -1.24
CA VAL A 31 -8.88 -0.12 -1.10
C VAL A 31 -7.83 0.62 -1.91
N ALA A 32 -6.84 1.21 -1.25
CA ALA A 32 -5.71 1.84 -1.93
C ALA A 32 -4.56 0.86 -2.14
N VAL A 33 -4.16 0.68 -3.40
CA VAL A 33 -2.95 -0.06 -3.81
C VAL A 33 -1.84 0.95 -4.06
N CYS A 34 -0.86 0.97 -3.18
CA CYS A 34 0.28 1.89 -3.20
C CYS A 34 1.50 1.17 -3.76
N VAL A 35 2.02 1.66 -4.89
CA VAL A 35 3.22 1.14 -5.55
C VAL A 35 4.22 2.26 -5.79
N SER A 36 5.47 2.04 -5.41
CA SER A 36 6.58 2.92 -5.76
C SER A 36 7.35 2.37 -6.95
N VAL A 37 7.56 3.20 -7.96
CA VAL A 37 8.34 2.90 -9.16
C VAL A 37 9.59 3.78 -9.22
N THR A 38 10.66 3.22 -9.77
CA THR A 38 11.85 3.99 -10.14
C THR A 38 12.55 3.36 -11.34
N THR A 39 13.05 4.21 -12.23
CA THR A 39 13.87 3.82 -13.38
C THR A 39 15.35 4.03 -13.12
N ARG A 40 15.75 4.27 -11.87
CA ARG A 40 17.17 4.36 -11.48
C ARG A 40 17.92 3.11 -11.90
N LYS A 41 19.07 3.30 -12.57
CA LYS A 41 19.90 2.26 -13.20
C LYS A 41 19.24 1.53 -14.38
N LEU A 42 18.02 1.90 -14.77
CA LEU A 42 17.36 1.45 -15.98
C LEU A 42 17.44 2.57 -17.04
N ARG A 43 17.21 2.21 -18.31
CA ARG A 43 17.08 3.17 -19.41
C ARG A 43 15.88 2.85 -20.30
N PRO A 44 14.66 2.77 -19.74
CA PRO A 44 13.47 2.53 -20.54
C PRO A 44 13.19 3.75 -21.43
N SER A 45 12.69 3.49 -22.64
CA SER A 45 12.13 4.50 -23.54
C SER A 45 10.62 4.38 -23.67
N ARG A 46 10.05 3.21 -23.33
CA ARG A 46 8.62 2.90 -23.47
C ARG A 46 8.05 2.27 -22.20
N LEU A 47 6.74 2.39 -21.99
CA LEU A 47 6.04 1.85 -20.82
C LEU A 47 6.19 0.33 -20.72
N GLU A 48 6.16 -0.38 -21.85
CA GLU A 48 6.23 -1.84 -21.96
C GLU A 48 7.59 -2.42 -21.55
N GLN A 49 8.56 -1.58 -21.17
CA GLN A 49 9.84 -2.00 -20.62
C GLN A 49 9.86 -1.99 -19.09
N LEU A 50 8.79 -1.53 -18.45
CA LEU A 50 8.66 -1.47 -17.00
C LEU A 50 7.72 -2.57 -16.51
N SER A 51 8.09 -3.19 -15.39
CA SER A 51 7.29 -4.24 -14.76
C SER A 51 5.90 -3.76 -14.35
N LEU A 52 5.73 -2.48 -13.99
CA LEU A 52 4.43 -1.91 -13.68
C LEU A 52 3.41 -2.18 -14.80
N PHE A 53 3.79 -1.90 -16.05
CA PHE A 53 2.89 -1.99 -17.21
C PHE A 53 2.82 -3.37 -17.85
N THR A 54 3.80 -4.24 -17.59
CA THR A 54 3.86 -5.59 -18.20
C THR A 54 3.48 -6.72 -17.25
N ILE A 55 3.56 -6.49 -15.94
CA ILE A 55 3.36 -7.50 -14.89
C ILE A 55 2.23 -7.07 -13.96
N MET A 56 2.44 -5.99 -13.20
CA MET A 56 1.55 -5.63 -12.10
C MET A 56 0.16 -5.24 -12.59
N LEU A 57 0.04 -4.16 -13.37
CA LEU A 57 -1.26 -3.64 -13.83
C LEU A 57 -2.04 -4.66 -14.67
N PRO A 58 -1.43 -5.41 -15.62
CA PRO A 58 -2.15 -6.47 -16.34
C PRO A 58 -2.65 -7.60 -15.44
N SER A 59 -1.93 -7.95 -14.37
CA SER A 59 -2.39 -8.96 -13.40
C SER A 59 -3.50 -8.44 -12.47
N MET A 60 -3.50 -7.15 -12.16
CA MET A 60 -4.59 -6.48 -11.46
C MET A 60 -5.89 -6.52 -12.27
N LEU A 61 -5.85 -6.22 -13.58
CA LEU A 61 -7.03 -6.34 -14.44
C LEU A 61 -7.71 -7.72 -14.29
N LYS A 62 -6.91 -8.78 -14.40
CA LYS A 62 -7.41 -10.16 -14.29
C LYS A 62 -8.01 -10.44 -12.91
N THR A 63 -7.27 -10.12 -11.85
CA THR A 63 -7.63 -10.52 -10.47
C THR A 63 -8.70 -9.65 -9.82
N LEU A 64 -8.91 -8.43 -10.32
CA LEU A 64 -9.92 -7.49 -9.83
C LEU A 64 -11.20 -7.48 -10.66
N SER A 65 -11.25 -8.20 -11.78
CA SER A 65 -12.49 -8.28 -12.56
C SER A 65 -13.59 -8.98 -11.74
N HIS A 66 -14.80 -8.42 -11.78
CA HIS A 66 -16.01 -8.97 -11.15
C HIS A 66 -16.01 -9.08 -9.61
N ILE A 67 -15.12 -8.37 -8.89
CA ILE A 67 -15.06 -8.46 -7.42
C ILE A 67 -16.31 -7.93 -6.70
N ASN A 68 -17.19 -7.22 -7.42
CA ASN A 68 -18.43 -6.65 -6.91
C ASN A 68 -19.70 -7.37 -7.40
N THR A 69 -19.56 -8.52 -8.08
CA THR A 69 -20.69 -9.25 -8.67
C THR A 69 -20.70 -10.72 -8.23
N PRO A 70 -21.53 -11.11 -7.24
CA PRO A 70 -22.39 -10.25 -6.42
C PRO A 70 -21.59 -9.37 -5.44
N PRO A 71 -22.21 -8.36 -4.80
CA PRO A 71 -21.53 -7.52 -3.83
C PRO A 71 -20.92 -8.35 -2.69
N PRO A 72 -19.69 -8.05 -2.27
CA PRO A 72 -18.96 -8.94 -1.36
C PRO A 72 -19.56 -8.95 0.05
N PRO A 73 -19.83 -10.12 0.65
CA PRO A 73 -20.35 -10.19 2.03
C PRO A 73 -19.39 -9.58 3.06
N ALA A 74 -18.08 -9.73 2.85
CA ALA A 74 -17.05 -9.19 3.73
C ALA A 74 -17.12 -7.68 3.91
N THR A 75 -17.72 -6.94 2.98
CA THR A 75 -17.91 -5.47 3.08
C THR A 75 -19.26 -5.07 3.66
N GLY A 76 -20.12 -6.03 4.00
CA GLY A 76 -21.52 -5.80 4.34
C GLY A 76 -22.38 -5.51 3.11
N GLY A 77 -22.01 -6.06 1.94
CA GLY A 77 -22.71 -5.81 0.67
C GLY A 77 -22.34 -4.49 0.00
N ARG A 78 -21.37 -3.73 0.54
CA ARG A 78 -20.85 -2.50 -0.07
C ARG A 78 -19.91 -2.85 -1.22
N LYS A 79 -19.96 -2.10 -2.33
CA LYS A 79 -18.97 -2.27 -3.41
C LYS A 79 -17.57 -1.93 -2.91
N VAL A 80 -16.57 -2.61 -3.47
CA VAL A 80 -15.15 -2.27 -3.33
C VAL A 80 -14.74 -1.39 -4.51
N GLU A 81 -14.16 -0.24 -4.18
CA GLU A 81 -13.54 0.70 -5.12
C GLU A 81 -12.02 0.61 -4.95
N ILE A 82 -11.29 0.52 -6.08
CA ILE A 82 -9.83 0.37 -6.07
C ILE A 82 -9.18 1.71 -6.40
N TRP A 83 -8.29 2.18 -5.54
CA TRP A 83 -7.47 3.35 -5.81
C TRP A 83 -6.03 2.95 -6.03
N VAL A 84 -5.44 3.29 -7.16
CA VAL A 84 -4.03 2.97 -7.45
C VAL A 84 -3.17 4.22 -7.32
N TYR A 85 -2.29 4.23 -6.32
CA TYR A 85 -1.31 5.28 -6.11
C TYR A 85 0.03 4.82 -6.66
N VAL A 86 0.47 5.44 -7.77
CA VAL A 86 1.78 5.19 -8.36
C VAL A 86 2.71 6.33 -7.97
N GLY A 87 3.68 6.05 -7.09
CA GLY A 87 4.69 7.03 -6.68
C GLY A 87 5.99 6.90 -7.43
N TYR A 88 6.58 8.01 -7.83
CA TYR A 88 7.90 8.03 -8.45
C TYR A 88 8.76 9.18 -7.89
N ASP A 89 10.08 8.98 -7.93
CA ASP A 89 11.03 9.96 -7.41
C ASP A 89 11.10 11.19 -8.35
N ALA A 90 11.06 12.40 -7.76
CA ALA A 90 11.42 13.62 -8.46
C ALA A 90 12.84 13.49 -9.04
N GLY A 91 12.99 13.81 -10.33
CA GLY A 91 14.23 13.61 -11.10
C GLY A 91 14.34 12.25 -11.77
N ASP A 92 13.30 11.41 -11.73
CA ASP A 92 13.32 10.13 -12.45
C ASP A 92 13.38 10.36 -13.99
N PRO A 93 14.41 9.83 -14.69
CA PRO A 93 14.69 10.18 -16.09
C PRO A 93 13.64 9.68 -17.08
N PHE A 94 12.75 8.78 -16.66
CA PHE A 94 11.65 8.31 -17.47
C PHE A 94 10.38 9.10 -17.17
N PHE A 95 9.99 9.16 -15.89
CA PHE A 95 8.72 9.76 -15.46
C PHE A 95 8.71 11.30 -15.51
N ASP A 96 9.84 11.98 -15.29
CA ASP A 96 9.92 13.45 -15.40
C ASP A 96 10.04 13.96 -16.86
N ARG A 97 9.90 13.09 -17.87
CA ARG A 97 9.88 13.53 -19.27
C ARG A 97 8.58 14.27 -19.62
N PRO A 98 8.63 15.37 -20.38
CA PRO A 98 7.43 16.00 -20.91
C PRO A 98 6.55 14.99 -21.66
N GLY A 99 5.23 15.01 -21.42
CA GLY A 99 4.30 14.08 -22.04
C GLY A 99 4.16 12.71 -21.36
N ARG A 100 5.12 12.32 -20.48
CA ARG A 100 5.11 10.97 -19.90
C ARG A 100 3.94 10.75 -18.96
N GLU A 101 3.57 11.75 -18.18
CA GLU A 101 2.38 11.67 -17.33
C GLU A 101 1.14 11.36 -18.16
N GLN A 102 0.85 12.13 -19.21
CA GLN A 102 -0.30 11.89 -20.07
C GLN A 102 -0.26 10.52 -20.76
N GLU A 103 0.94 10.03 -21.12
CA GLU A 103 1.12 8.70 -21.71
C GLU A 103 0.77 7.59 -20.70
N VAL A 104 1.25 7.71 -19.46
CA VAL A 104 0.93 6.78 -18.36
C VAL A 104 -0.58 6.79 -18.08
N GLU A 105 -1.17 7.98 -17.98
CA GLU A 105 -2.60 8.14 -17.73
C GLU A 105 -3.45 7.51 -18.83
N GLY A 106 -3.16 7.82 -20.08
CA GLY A 106 -3.85 7.25 -21.23
C GLY A 106 -3.68 5.73 -21.33
N TRP A 107 -2.52 5.20 -20.92
CA TRP A 107 -2.31 3.76 -20.86
C TRP A 107 -3.18 3.12 -19.77
N ILE A 108 -3.15 3.64 -18.54
CA ILE A 108 -3.91 3.07 -17.40
C ILE A 108 -5.42 3.18 -17.67
N GLN A 109 -5.87 4.30 -18.21
CA GLN A 109 -7.26 4.52 -18.57
C GLN A 109 -7.77 3.42 -19.52
N ARG A 110 -7.07 3.20 -20.65
CA ARG A 110 -7.46 2.25 -21.69
C ARG A 110 -7.31 0.78 -21.28
N HIS A 111 -6.24 0.45 -20.56
CA HIS A 111 -5.88 -0.96 -20.30
C HIS A 111 -6.32 -1.47 -18.93
N LEU A 112 -6.74 -0.58 -18.03
CA LEU A 112 -7.12 -0.97 -16.67
C LEU A 112 -8.46 -0.39 -16.25
N VAL A 113 -8.64 0.93 -16.29
CA VAL A 113 -9.87 1.59 -15.79
C VAL A 113 -11.10 1.18 -16.61
N GLU A 114 -11.06 1.35 -17.94
CA GLU A 114 -12.20 1.04 -18.80
C GLU A 114 -12.59 -0.44 -18.77
N PRO A 115 -11.63 -1.40 -18.89
CA PRO A 115 -11.98 -2.81 -18.81
C PRO A 115 -12.50 -3.24 -17.43
N LEU A 116 -11.94 -2.73 -16.32
CA LEU A 116 -12.44 -3.08 -14.98
C LEU A 116 -13.83 -2.51 -14.73
N ARG A 117 -14.10 -1.28 -15.19
CA ARG A 117 -15.44 -0.69 -15.12
C ARG A 117 -16.45 -1.55 -15.88
N ALA A 118 -16.10 -2.00 -17.09
CA ALA A 118 -16.93 -2.92 -17.86
C ALA A 118 -17.14 -4.27 -17.14
N ALA A 119 -16.17 -4.72 -16.34
CA ALA A 119 -16.28 -5.90 -15.48
C ALA A 119 -16.96 -5.63 -14.11
N GLY A 120 -17.51 -4.43 -13.88
CA GLY A 120 -18.24 -4.06 -12.66
C GLY A 120 -17.35 -3.65 -11.48
N THR A 121 -16.10 -3.27 -11.72
CA THR A 121 -15.15 -2.83 -10.69
C THR A 121 -14.66 -1.42 -10.97
N ASP A 122 -14.96 -0.51 -10.04
CA ASP A 122 -14.53 0.88 -10.15
C ASP A 122 -13.08 1.01 -9.72
N LEU A 123 -12.27 1.65 -10.57
CA LEU A 123 -10.87 1.94 -10.32
C LEU A 123 -10.56 3.39 -10.64
N GLN A 124 -9.92 4.05 -9.68
CA GLN A 124 -9.26 5.34 -9.87
C GLN A 124 -7.75 5.18 -9.74
N PHE A 125 -6.99 6.10 -10.33
CA PHE A 125 -5.54 6.11 -10.15
C PHE A 125 -5.00 7.53 -10.07
N VAL A 126 -3.84 7.66 -9.44
CA VAL A 126 -3.09 8.90 -9.40
C VAL A 126 -1.59 8.61 -9.51
N LEU A 127 -0.91 9.41 -10.33
CA LEU A 127 0.54 9.42 -10.40
C LEU A 127 1.07 10.54 -9.49
N LEU A 128 1.90 10.20 -8.50
CA LEU A 128 2.43 11.14 -7.52
C LEU A 128 3.95 11.24 -7.59
N ARG A 129 4.41 12.45 -7.86
CA ARG A 129 5.82 12.83 -7.81
C ARG A 129 6.25 13.17 -6.39
N PHE A 130 7.33 12.56 -5.90
CA PHE A 130 7.79 12.73 -4.53
C PHE A 130 9.29 13.11 -4.47
N GLN A 131 9.65 14.10 -3.66
CA GLN A 131 11.06 14.44 -3.40
C GLN A 131 11.69 13.44 -2.43
N ASN A 132 12.18 12.33 -2.97
CA ASN A 132 12.82 11.28 -2.20
C ASN A 132 14.34 11.53 -2.04
N HIS A 133 14.73 12.39 -1.11
CA HIS A 133 16.15 12.71 -0.87
C HIS A 133 16.99 11.48 -0.48
N VAL A 134 16.36 10.42 0.03
CA VAL A 134 17.03 9.16 0.42
C VAL A 134 17.21 8.23 -0.78
N GLY A 135 16.35 8.35 -1.80
CA GLY A 135 16.32 7.46 -2.96
C GLY A 135 16.00 6.00 -2.60
N LYS A 136 15.16 5.79 -1.58
CA LYS A 136 14.81 4.46 -1.06
C LYS A 136 13.30 4.27 -0.94
N PRO A 137 12.78 3.03 -0.94
CA PRO A 137 11.34 2.79 -1.01
C PRO A 137 10.54 3.22 0.23
N GLY A 138 11.11 3.13 1.43
CA GLY A 138 10.40 3.43 2.69
C GLY A 138 9.75 4.82 2.71
N PRO A 139 10.51 5.91 2.45
CA PRO A 139 9.94 7.25 2.35
C PRO A 139 8.82 7.40 1.30
N ALA A 140 8.97 6.73 0.14
CA ALA A 140 7.94 6.76 -0.89
C ALA A 140 6.67 6.04 -0.44
N PHE A 141 6.77 4.88 0.22
CA PHE A 141 5.60 4.18 0.74
C PHE A 141 4.90 4.94 1.85
N ASN A 142 5.64 5.55 2.79
CA ASN A 142 5.05 6.43 3.80
C ASN A 142 4.30 7.62 3.17
N PHE A 143 4.84 8.20 2.10
CA PHE A 143 4.17 9.27 1.35
C PHE A 143 2.88 8.79 0.66
N LEU A 144 2.93 7.69 -0.10
CA LEU A 144 1.78 7.19 -0.86
C LEU A 144 0.64 6.73 0.06
N THR A 145 0.97 5.95 1.08
CA THR A 145 -0.03 5.41 2.02
C THR A 145 -0.65 6.51 2.87
N ARG A 146 0.12 7.54 3.24
CA ARG A 146 -0.44 8.71 3.92
C ARG A 146 -1.34 9.54 2.99
N ALA A 147 -0.95 9.72 1.73
CA ALA A 147 -1.79 10.39 0.74
C ALA A 147 -3.13 9.65 0.55
N ALA A 148 -3.11 8.32 0.45
CA ALA A 148 -4.31 7.49 0.36
C ALA A 148 -5.20 7.58 1.61
N PHE A 149 -4.59 7.60 2.80
CA PHE A 149 -5.31 7.79 4.06
C PHE A 149 -5.99 9.15 4.14
N ASP A 150 -5.28 10.22 3.78
CA ASP A 150 -5.80 11.59 3.79
C ASP A 150 -6.92 11.79 2.75
N ASP A 151 -6.86 11.07 1.63
CA ASP A 151 -7.92 11.04 0.62
C ASP A 151 -9.14 10.19 1.05
N GLY A 152 -9.04 9.42 2.14
CA GLY A 152 -10.18 8.69 2.73
C GLY A 152 -10.25 7.20 2.43
N ALA A 153 -9.14 6.57 2.03
CA ALA A 153 -9.08 5.12 1.89
C ALA A 153 -9.38 4.39 3.22
N GLU A 154 -10.11 3.27 3.15
CA GLU A 154 -10.42 2.42 4.33
C GLU A 154 -9.34 1.37 4.54
N TYR A 155 -8.84 0.81 3.43
CA TYR A 155 -7.78 -0.20 3.44
C TYR A 155 -6.61 0.25 2.56
N LEU A 156 -5.41 -0.14 2.96
CA LEU A 156 -4.15 0.24 2.34
C LEU A 156 -3.37 -1.05 2.03
N CYS A 157 -2.86 -1.16 0.82
CA CYS A 157 -2.09 -2.29 0.33
C CYS A 157 -0.78 -1.78 -0.25
N ARG A 158 0.34 -2.19 0.34
CA ARG A 158 1.67 -1.88 -0.19
C ARG A 158 2.16 -3.02 -1.07
N VAL A 159 2.54 -2.69 -2.31
CA VAL A 159 3.05 -3.66 -3.28
C VAL A 159 4.24 -3.13 -4.08
N ASN A 160 5.03 -4.04 -4.66
CA ASN A 160 6.09 -3.69 -5.59
C ASN A 160 5.58 -3.68 -7.04
N ASP A 161 6.30 -3.00 -7.93
CA ASP A 161 5.96 -2.86 -9.34
C ASP A 161 6.23 -4.12 -10.17
N ASP A 162 7.04 -5.05 -9.65
CA ASP A 162 7.36 -6.37 -10.20
C ASP A 162 6.51 -7.51 -9.58
N THR A 163 5.37 -7.14 -8.99
CA THR A 163 4.43 -8.07 -8.37
C THR A 163 3.35 -8.49 -9.35
N LYS A 164 3.18 -9.81 -9.54
CA LYS A 164 2.05 -10.38 -10.26
C LYS A 164 1.02 -10.93 -9.29
N PHE A 165 -0.19 -10.38 -9.32
CA PHE A 165 -1.33 -10.92 -8.59
C PHE A 165 -1.81 -12.21 -9.24
N ILE A 166 -2.02 -13.27 -8.44
CA ILE A 166 -2.49 -14.58 -8.94
C ILE A 166 -3.93 -14.86 -8.50
N THR A 167 -4.23 -14.63 -7.22
CA THR A 167 -5.57 -14.93 -6.66
C THR A 167 -6.57 -13.84 -7.03
N HIS A 168 -7.74 -14.24 -7.53
CA HIS A 168 -8.87 -13.35 -7.78
C HIS A 168 -9.49 -12.86 -6.46
N ALA A 169 -10.11 -11.68 -6.48
CA ALA A 169 -10.82 -11.10 -5.33
C ALA A 169 -9.99 -10.94 -4.04
N TRP A 170 -8.65 -10.90 -4.17
CA TRP A 170 -7.73 -10.74 -3.05
C TRP A 170 -8.01 -9.55 -2.11
N PRO A 171 -8.55 -8.38 -2.55
CA PRO A 171 -8.87 -7.31 -1.61
C PRO A 171 -10.03 -7.69 -0.69
N VAL A 172 -11.05 -8.36 -1.24
CA VAL A 172 -12.25 -8.81 -0.50
C VAL A 172 -11.86 -9.82 0.56
N ASP A 173 -11.03 -10.79 0.21
CA ASP A 173 -10.53 -11.79 1.15
C ASP A 173 -9.70 -11.16 2.28
N SER A 174 -8.85 -10.18 1.93
CA SER A 174 -8.01 -9.47 2.90
C SER A 174 -8.84 -8.62 3.86
N ILE A 175 -9.91 -7.97 3.35
CA ILE A 175 -10.90 -7.27 4.18
C ILE A 175 -11.58 -8.24 5.15
N GLY A 176 -12.01 -9.40 4.67
CA GLY A 176 -12.64 -10.44 5.49
C GLY A 176 -11.73 -10.90 6.64
N LEU A 177 -10.45 -11.16 6.35
CA LEU A 177 -9.48 -11.52 7.39
C LEU A 177 -9.25 -10.40 8.40
N LEU A 178 -9.07 -9.15 7.96
CA LEU A 178 -8.87 -8.03 8.86
C LEU A 178 -10.07 -7.81 9.78
N LYS A 179 -11.29 -7.92 9.24
CA LYS A 179 -12.52 -7.84 10.03
C LYS A 179 -12.69 -8.99 11.02
N GLY A 180 -12.10 -10.14 10.72
CA GLY A 180 -12.11 -11.32 11.60
C GLY A 180 -11.20 -11.22 12.82
N PHE A 181 -10.31 -10.22 12.92
CA PHE A 181 -9.57 -9.97 14.15
C PHE A 181 -10.50 -9.45 15.26
N ASN A 182 -10.06 -9.58 16.52
CA ASN A 182 -10.75 -9.00 17.67
C ASN A 182 -9.80 -8.07 18.45
N PRO A 183 -9.95 -6.74 18.41
CA PRO A 183 -10.99 -6.00 17.68
C PRO A 183 -10.80 -6.08 16.16
N SER A 184 -11.91 -5.92 15.44
CA SER A 184 -11.96 -5.91 13.97
C SER A 184 -11.01 -4.85 13.41
N ASN A 185 -10.41 -5.15 12.25
CA ASN A 185 -9.52 -4.25 11.52
C ASN A 185 -8.26 -3.84 12.29
N VAL A 186 -7.82 -4.61 13.29
CA VAL A 186 -6.53 -4.39 13.97
C VAL A 186 -5.61 -5.58 13.74
N GLY A 187 -4.78 -5.47 12.71
CA GLY A 187 -3.84 -6.49 12.27
C GLY A 187 -3.19 -6.13 10.93
N VAL A 188 -2.46 -7.10 10.37
CA VAL A 188 -1.92 -7.03 9.01
C VAL A 188 -2.13 -8.36 8.31
N VAL A 189 -2.49 -8.29 7.03
CA VAL A 189 -2.61 -9.43 6.12
C VAL A 189 -1.58 -9.26 5.01
N GLY A 190 -0.83 -10.29 4.65
CA GLY A 190 0.02 -10.27 3.46
C GLY A 190 -0.20 -11.50 2.60
N PRO A 191 0.14 -11.47 1.32
CA PRO A 191 -0.01 -12.62 0.44
C PRO A 191 0.95 -13.75 0.80
N VAL A 192 0.65 -14.94 0.32
CA VAL A 192 1.65 -15.98 0.12
C VAL A 192 2.56 -15.52 -1.02
N CYS A 193 3.86 -15.50 -0.78
CA CYS A 193 4.90 -15.21 -1.76
C CYS A 193 5.99 -16.27 -1.60
N HIS A 194 6.28 -17.00 -2.68
CA HIS A 194 7.29 -18.06 -2.65
C HIS A 194 8.67 -17.56 -3.06
N GLU A 195 8.76 -16.34 -3.56
CA GLU A 195 10.00 -15.69 -3.96
C GLU A 195 10.53 -14.73 -2.87
N GLY A 196 11.85 -14.51 -2.88
CA GLY A 196 12.52 -13.62 -1.93
C GLY A 196 12.52 -14.18 -0.50
N ASN A 197 12.35 -13.31 0.49
CA ASN A 197 12.31 -13.71 1.89
C ASN A 197 10.92 -14.18 2.31
N THR A 198 10.70 -15.49 2.29
CA THR A 198 9.41 -16.12 2.64
C THR A 198 9.08 -16.12 4.14
N LYS A 199 10.00 -15.63 4.99
CA LYS A 199 9.78 -15.53 6.44
C LYS A 199 9.03 -14.25 6.82
N ILE A 200 9.06 -13.22 5.98
CA ILE A 200 8.44 -11.92 6.22
C ILE A 200 7.36 -11.61 5.18
N LEU A 201 6.53 -10.62 5.48
CA LEU A 201 5.62 -10.01 4.53
C LEU A 201 6.41 -9.01 3.68
N THR A 202 6.60 -9.33 2.41
CA THR A 202 7.17 -8.40 1.41
C THR A 202 6.10 -7.54 0.74
N HIS A 203 4.84 -7.79 1.08
CA HIS A 203 3.65 -7.09 0.66
C HIS A 203 2.68 -7.16 1.83
N ASP A 204 1.95 -6.09 2.07
CA ASP A 204 1.11 -6.01 3.25
C ASP A 204 -0.17 -5.20 2.97
N PHE A 205 -1.23 -5.61 3.66
CA PHE A 205 -2.59 -5.12 3.55
C PHE A 205 -3.11 -4.84 4.96
N VAL A 206 -3.46 -3.58 5.21
CA VAL A 206 -3.90 -3.10 6.52
C VAL A 206 -5.17 -2.27 6.37
N HIS A 207 -5.89 -2.09 7.47
CA HIS A 207 -6.92 -1.07 7.57
C HIS A 207 -6.29 0.27 7.99
N ARG A 208 -6.96 1.38 7.71
CA ARG A 208 -6.54 2.75 8.08
C ARG A 208 -6.20 2.95 9.55
N THR A 209 -6.77 2.12 10.43
CA THR A 209 -6.41 2.04 11.87
C THR A 209 -4.92 1.81 12.09
N HIS A 210 -4.21 1.22 11.14
CA HIS A 210 -2.75 1.13 11.17
C HIS A 210 -2.08 2.50 11.35
N LEU A 211 -2.46 3.49 10.52
CA LEU A 211 -1.92 4.84 10.61
C LEU A 211 -2.42 5.59 11.86
N GLU A 212 -3.60 5.24 12.37
CA GLU A 212 -4.11 5.76 13.64
C GLU A 212 -3.32 5.22 14.84
N ILE A 213 -2.77 3.99 14.76
CA ILE A 213 -1.96 3.38 15.82
C ILE A 213 -0.50 3.85 15.76
N PHE A 214 0.07 3.95 14.55
CA PHE A 214 1.51 4.10 14.35
C PHE A 214 1.97 5.44 13.79
N ASP A 215 1.05 6.33 13.40
CA ASP A 215 1.28 7.63 12.73
C ASP A 215 1.86 7.52 11.30
N PHE A 216 2.76 6.55 11.08
CA PHE A 216 3.35 6.21 9.80
C PHE A 216 3.07 4.77 9.42
N TYR A 217 3.12 4.50 8.12
CA TYR A 217 2.96 3.15 7.60
C TYR A 217 4.14 2.26 7.95
N TYR A 218 5.34 2.85 7.92
CA TYR A 218 6.56 2.26 8.48
C TYR A 218 7.29 3.32 9.33
N PRO A 219 7.96 2.91 10.42
CA PRO A 219 8.83 3.82 11.17
C PRO A 219 9.83 4.52 10.25
N PRO A 220 9.97 5.86 10.30
CA PRO A 220 10.84 6.62 9.39
C PRO A 220 12.31 6.18 9.37
N VAL A 221 12.77 5.52 10.42
CA VAL A 221 14.13 4.95 10.51
C VAL A 221 14.37 3.81 9.52
N PHE A 222 13.31 3.12 9.06
CA PHE A 222 13.40 2.03 8.07
C PHE A 222 13.15 2.56 6.66
N THR A 223 14.25 2.77 5.94
CA THR A 223 14.20 3.29 4.58
C THR A 223 14.06 2.21 3.50
N ASP A 224 14.39 0.95 3.83
CA ASP A 224 14.43 -0.18 2.91
C ASP A 224 13.97 -1.49 3.60
N TRP A 225 14.69 -2.60 3.46
CA TRP A 225 14.24 -3.97 3.76
C TRP A 225 13.68 -4.16 5.18
N TRP A 226 14.22 -3.45 6.17
CA TRP A 226 13.80 -3.57 7.56
C TRP A 226 12.35 -3.16 7.82
N MET A 227 11.70 -2.45 6.88
CA MET A 227 10.27 -2.16 6.95
C MET A 227 9.42 -3.44 6.88
N ASP A 228 9.82 -4.42 6.06
CA ASP A 228 9.14 -5.70 5.89
C ASP A 228 9.25 -6.53 7.19
N ASP A 229 10.43 -6.53 7.82
CA ASP A 229 10.64 -7.15 9.12
C ASP A 229 9.78 -6.53 10.21
N TRP A 230 9.70 -5.20 10.24
CA TRP A 230 8.92 -4.49 11.26
C TRP A 230 7.43 -4.79 11.14
N ILE A 231 6.83 -4.62 9.94
CA ILE A 231 5.39 -4.83 9.75
C ILE A 231 4.98 -6.28 10.01
N THR A 232 5.85 -7.23 9.65
CA THR A 232 5.63 -8.65 9.92
C THR A 232 5.53 -8.94 11.43
N LYS A 233 6.34 -8.26 12.24
CA LYS A 233 6.55 -8.61 13.66
C LYS A 233 5.80 -7.71 14.63
N VAL A 234 5.39 -6.50 14.22
CA VAL A 234 4.79 -5.50 15.13
C VAL A 234 3.41 -5.93 15.64
N TYR A 235 2.63 -6.60 14.79
CA TYR A 235 1.29 -7.09 15.10
C TYR A 235 1.25 -8.43 15.85
N ASP A 236 2.38 -9.10 15.98
CA ASP A 236 2.53 -10.37 16.70
C ASP A 236 1.49 -11.42 16.24
N GLU A 237 0.57 -11.86 17.10
CA GLU A 237 -0.48 -12.84 16.75
C GLU A 237 -1.51 -12.33 15.73
N ARG A 238 -1.53 -11.02 15.45
CA ARG A 238 -2.46 -10.34 14.53
C ARG A 238 -1.87 -10.15 13.13
N MET A 239 -0.86 -10.94 12.80
CA MET A 239 -0.34 -11.09 11.44
C MET A 239 -0.95 -12.35 10.80
N ARG A 240 -1.43 -12.20 9.56
CA ARG A 240 -1.91 -13.31 8.74
C ARG A 240 -1.22 -13.31 7.39
N ARG A 241 -0.85 -14.50 6.93
CA ARG A 241 -0.36 -14.74 5.58
C ARG A 241 -1.44 -15.49 4.79
N GLY A 242 -1.68 -15.05 3.55
CA GLY A 242 -2.78 -15.52 2.73
C GLY A 242 -4.10 -14.79 3.05
N PRO A 243 -5.19 -15.13 2.34
CA PRO A 243 -5.32 -16.33 1.50
C PRO A 243 -4.86 -16.14 0.04
N TRP A 244 -4.39 -14.94 -0.32
CA TRP A 244 -4.06 -14.63 -1.71
C TRP A 244 -2.58 -14.86 -2.04
N LEU A 245 -2.32 -15.22 -3.29
CA LEU A 245 -1.00 -15.54 -3.83
C LEU A 245 -0.52 -14.42 -4.74
N VAL A 246 0.76 -14.09 -4.61
CA VAL A 246 1.50 -13.28 -5.57
C VAL A 246 2.72 -14.04 -6.08
N LYS A 247 3.18 -13.65 -7.27
CA LYS A 247 4.51 -14.00 -7.77
C LYS A 247 5.35 -12.73 -7.85
N HIS A 248 6.48 -12.72 -7.14
CA HIS A 248 7.37 -11.55 -7.09
C HIS A 248 8.57 -11.76 -8.03
N TYR A 249 8.67 -10.93 -9.07
CA TYR A 249 9.67 -11.06 -10.13
C TYR A 249 11.01 -10.38 -9.76
N VAL A 250 11.61 -10.82 -8.64
CA VAL A 250 12.82 -10.22 -8.01
C VAL A 250 14.04 -10.00 -8.92
N ASN A 251 14.11 -10.70 -10.06
CA ASN A 251 15.24 -10.64 -11.00
C ASN A 251 15.00 -9.77 -12.24
N VAL A 252 13.77 -9.26 -12.47
CA VAL A 252 13.46 -8.54 -13.73
C VAL A 252 14.17 -7.19 -13.79
N HIS A 253 14.31 -6.50 -12.65
CA HIS A 253 15.06 -5.24 -12.55
C HIS A 253 16.10 -5.23 -11.43
N GLY A 254 16.21 -6.33 -10.67
CA GLY A 254 17.13 -6.46 -9.54
C GLY A 254 16.91 -5.41 -8.43
N THR A 255 17.82 -5.35 -7.45
CA THR A 255 17.75 -4.33 -6.41
C THR A 255 18.22 -2.97 -6.95
N ARG A 256 17.32 -1.98 -6.94
CA ARG A 256 17.56 -0.63 -7.48
C ARG A 256 18.29 0.32 -6.50
N TYR A 257 18.59 -0.14 -5.30
CA TYR A 257 19.26 0.62 -4.21
C TYR A 257 20.27 -0.25 -3.45
N VAL A 258 21.13 0.41 -2.66
CA VAL A 258 22.04 -0.28 -1.72
C VAL A 258 21.34 -0.42 -0.37
N ILE A 259 21.34 -1.65 0.17
CA ILE A 259 20.68 -2.01 1.43
C ILE A 259 21.48 -1.41 2.58
N ASP A 260 20.80 -0.73 3.50
CA ASP A 260 21.41 -0.21 4.71
C ASP A 260 21.22 -1.18 5.89
N TYR A 261 22.17 -2.10 6.02
CA TYR A 261 22.23 -3.05 7.12
C TYR A 261 22.41 -2.37 8.49
N THR A 262 22.86 -1.11 8.55
CA THR A 262 23.05 -0.41 9.83
C THR A 262 21.72 -0.12 10.54
N ARG A 263 20.59 -0.27 9.83
CA ARG A 263 19.26 -0.05 10.39
C ARG A 263 18.71 -1.21 11.22
N GLU A 264 19.33 -2.39 11.14
CA GLU A 264 18.95 -3.57 11.94
C GLU A 264 18.86 -3.25 13.44
N LYS A 265 19.81 -2.47 13.96
CA LYS A 265 19.88 -2.09 15.38
C LYS A 265 18.65 -1.34 15.89
N PHE A 266 17.87 -0.74 14.99
CA PHE A 266 16.63 -0.04 15.33
C PHE A 266 15.41 -0.97 15.35
N LEU A 267 15.49 -2.17 14.78
CA LEU A 267 14.36 -3.10 14.70
C LEU A 267 13.80 -3.44 16.09
N ALA A 268 14.64 -3.85 17.03
CA ALA A 268 14.17 -4.21 18.36
C ALA A 268 13.57 -3.01 19.14
N PRO A 269 14.19 -1.81 19.18
CA PRO A 269 13.56 -0.60 19.70
C PRO A 269 12.20 -0.28 19.07
N GLU A 270 12.10 -0.25 17.74
CA GLU A 270 10.88 0.11 17.02
C GLU A 270 9.76 -0.92 17.21
N LEU A 271 10.10 -2.22 17.31
CA LEU A 271 9.12 -3.25 17.65
C LEU A 271 8.58 -3.08 19.07
N ARG A 272 9.44 -2.75 20.04
CA ARG A 272 8.98 -2.48 21.42
C ARG A 272 8.06 -1.26 21.46
N GLN A 273 8.42 -0.19 20.74
CA GLN A 273 7.60 1.02 20.66
C GLN A 273 6.26 0.77 19.95
N GLY A 274 6.29 0.13 18.79
CA GLY A 274 5.09 -0.24 18.04
C GLY A 274 4.15 -1.11 18.88
N ARG A 275 4.65 -2.18 19.51
CA ARG A 275 3.83 -3.04 20.38
C ARG A 275 3.24 -2.31 21.58
N ARG A 276 3.94 -1.33 22.15
CA ARG A 276 3.38 -0.46 23.21
C ARG A 276 2.23 0.40 22.68
N ARG A 277 2.38 1.01 21.50
CA ARG A 277 1.31 1.80 20.85
C ARG A 277 0.09 0.94 20.55
N LEU A 278 0.29 -0.26 19.99
CA LEU A 278 -0.76 -1.24 19.72
C LEU A 278 -1.50 -1.64 21.00
N LYS A 279 -0.78 -2.02 22.07
CA LYS A 279 -1.40 -2.39 23.37
C LYS A 279 -2.22 -1.25 23.97
N ARG A 280 -1.73 -0.01 23.89
CA ARG A 280 -2.45 1.17 24.36
C ARG A 280 -3.75 1.35 23.58
N TYR A 281 -3.70 1.32 22.25
CA TYR A 281 -4.88 1.44 21.38
C TYR A 281 -5.93 0.36 21.68
N LEU A 282 -5.50 -0.90 21.81
CA LEU A 282 -6.38 -2.01 22.17
C LEU A 282 -7.04 -1.81 23.56
N SER A 283 -6.29 -1.26 24.51
CA SER A 283 -6.80 -0.99 25.85
C SER A 283 -7.82 0.15 25.86
N GLU A 284 -7.64 1.17 25.01
CA GLU A 284 -8.56 2.29 24.84
C GLU A 284 -9.89 1.84 24.21
N LEU A 285 -9.84 1.02 23.16
CA LEU A 285 -11.04 0.41 22.56
C LEU A 285 -11.84 -0.42 23.58
N CYS A 286 -11.16 -1.27 24.36
CA CYS A 286 -11.82 -2.07 25.38
C CYS A 286 -12.53 -1.22 26.46
N LYS A 287 -11.98 -0.05 26.81
CA LYS A 287 -12.62 0.88 27.75
C LYS A 287 -13.86 1.53 27.13
N GLN A 288 -13.81 1.89 25.85
CA GLN A 288 -14.94 2.47 25.12
C GLN A 288 -16.09 1.46 25.00
N ASP A 289 -15.81 0.21 24.62
CA ASP A 289 -16.84 -0.85 24.51
C ASP A 289 -17.53 -1.14 25.85
N LYS A 290 -16.77 -1.09 26.96
CA LYS A 290 -17.31 -1.25 28.32
C LYS A 290 -18.14 -0.05 28.80
N CYS A 291 -17.87 1.17 28.32
CA CYS A 291 -18.69 2.35 28.64
C CYS A 291 -19.95 2.42 27.77
N SER A 292 -19.91 1.89 26.54
CA SER A 292 -21.06 1.85 25.63
C SER A 292 -22.09 0.77 25.97
N SER A 293 -21.78 -0.14 26.91
CA SER A 293 -22.67 -1.20 27.37
C SER A 293 -23.45 -0.84 28.65
N THR A 294 -23.49 0.45 29.03
CA THR A 294 -24.17 0.94 30.24
C THR A 294 -25.20 2.07 29.99
N VAL A 295 -25.82 2.14 28.81
CA VAL A 295 -26.93 3.06 28.52
C VAL A 295 -28.13 2.29 27.98
#